data_AF-A0A7X9FS22-F1
#
_entry.id   AF-A0A7X9FS22-F1
#
_cell.length_a   1.000
_cell.length_b   1.000
_cell.length_c   1.000
_cell.angle_alpha   90.00
_cell.angle_beta   90.00
_cell.angle_gamma   90.00
#
_symmetry.space_group_name_H-M   'P 1'
#
loop_
_entity.id
_entity.type
_entity.pdbx_description
1 polymer ?
#
loop_
_entity_poly.entity_id
_entity_poly.type
_entity_poly.pdbx_seq_one_letter_code
_entity_poly.pdbx_strand_id
1 'polypeptide(L)' 'MKPTLQFKFDHNLDFQLEAIQAVTDLFQGLPRHDTAFTLGDGTVPNLPEGQVFSRAWLRENLNAVQKRE' A
#
# COMPACT_ATOMS: atom_id res chain seq x y z
N MET A 1 -21.11 -18.23 32.59
CA MET A 1 -20.58 -18.15 31.21
C MET A 1 -19.63 -16.96 31.13
N LYS A 2 -18.42 -17.14 30.57
CA LYS A 2 -17.52 -16.01 30.27
C LYS A 2 -17.94 -15.41 28.92
N PRO A 3 -18.06 -14.08 28.79
CA PRO A 3 -18.39 -13.46 27.51
C PRO A 3 -17.25 -13.68 26.52
N THR A 4 -17.59 -14.08 25.29
CA THR A 4 -16.67 -14.14 24.16
C THR A 4 -16.48 -12.73 23.63
N LEU A 5 -15.25 -12.20 23.73
CA LEU A 5 -14.91 -10.92 23.12
C LEU A 5 -15.00 -11.04 21.60
N GLN A 6 -15.88 -10.28 20.97
CA GLN A 6 -15.95 -10.18 19.51
C GLN A 6 -15.39 -8.83 19.08
N PHE A 7 -14.27 -8.85 18.36
CA PHE A 7 -13.76 -7.67 17.70
C PHE A 7 -14.64 -7.37 16.48
N LYS A 8 -15.13 -6.13 16.40
CA LYS A 8 -15.75 -5.59 15.18
C LYS A 8 -14.83 -4.51 14.66
N PHE A 9 -14.49 -4.60 13.38
CA PHE A 9 -13.75 -3.57 12.69
C PHE A 9 -14.76 -2.65 12.02
N ASP A 10 -14.72 -1.37 12.40
CA ASP A 10 -15.38 -0.34 11.61
C ASP A 10 -14.53 -0.11 10.36
N HIS A 11 -15.17 -0.29 9.20
CA HIS A 11 -14.53 -0.09 7.91
C HIS A 11 -14.67 1.37 7.48
N ASN A 12 -13.80 1.83 6.59
CA ASN A 12 -13.84 3.16 5.98
C ASN A 12 -13.76 4.32 6.99
N LEU A 13 -13.05 4.15 8.11
CA LEU A 13 -12.77 5.28 9.00
C LEU A 13 -11.84 6.28 8.29
N ASP A 14 -12.14 7.57 8.36
CA ASP A 14 -11.42 8.60 7.60
C ASP A 14 -9.90 8.55 7.79
N PHE A 15 -9.44 8.42 9.05
CA PHE A 15 -8.01 8.32 9.37
C PHE A 15 -7.35 7.03 8.83
N GLN A 16 -8.11 5.94 8.68
CA GLN A 16 -7.60 4.71 8.06
C GLN A 16 -7.47 4.90 6.55
N LEU A 17 -8.46 5.52 5.92
CA LEU A 17 -8.44 5.83 4.49
C LEU A 17 -7.29 6.80 4.16
N GLU A 18 -7.08 7.82 4.99
CA GLU A 18 -5.98 8.77 4.87
C GLU A 18 -4.60 8.08 4.97
N ALA A 19 -4.45 7.16 5.93
CA ALA A 19 -3.23 6.38 6.09
C ALA A 19 -2.97 5.45 4.89
N ILE A 20 -4.01 4.77 4.39
CA ILE A 20 -3.92 3.95 3.17
C ILE A 20 -3.50 4.83 1.99
N GLN A 21 -4.13 5.98 1.82
CA GLN A 21 -3.83 6.91 0.74
C GLN A 21 -2.39 7.45 0.83
N ALA A 22 -1.90 7.77 2.03
CA ALA A 22 -0.52 8.22 2.26
C ALA A 22 0.51 7.17 1.81
N VAL A 23 0.23 5.89 2.09
CA VAL A 23 1.09 4.78 1.66
C VAL A 23 1.04 4.59 0.16
N THR A 24 -0.14 4.65 -0.47
CA THR A 24 -0.25 4.51 -1.93
C THR A 24 0.38 5.67 -2.69
N ASP A 25 0.26 6.90 -2.17
CA ASP A 25 0.82 8.10 -2.80
C ASP A 25 2.34 8.12 -2.81
N LEU A 26 2.99 7.44 -1.86
CA LEU A 26 4.45 7.25 -1.86
C LEU A 26 4.96 6.59 -3.17
N PHE A 27 4.09 5.81 -3.83
CA PHE A 27 4.41 5.09 -5.05
C PHE A 27 3.79 5.73 -6.31
N GLN A 28 3.33 6.98 -6.23
CA GLN A 28 2.83 7.70 -7.41
C GLN A 28 3.86 7.74 -8.53
N GLY A 29 3.39 7.54 -9.77
CA GLY A 29 4.23 7.51 -10.96
C GLY A 29 5.03 6.22 -11.16
N LEU A 30 4.92 5.24 -10.26
CA LEU A 30 5.48 3.91 -10.48
C LEU A 30 4.69 3.19 -11.59
N PRO A 31 5.34 2.77 -12.70
CA PRO A 31 4.65 2.06 -13.75
C PRO A 31 4.17 0.70 -13.22
N ARG A 32 3.02 0.26 -13.73
CA ARG A 32 2.56 -1.12 -13.54
C ARG A 32 3.62 -2.06 -14.10
N HIS A 33 4.07 -3.03 -13.30
CA HIS A 33 4.84 -4.14 -13.84
C HIS A 33 3.85 -5.18 -14.37
N ASP A 34 3.90 -5.40 -15.69
CA ASP A 34 3.21 -6.52 -16.29
C ASP A 34 3.99 -7.81 -15.99
N THR A 35 3.61 -8.45 -14.90
CA THR A 35 4.02 -9.83 -14.62
C THR A 35 3.19 -10.74 -15.52
N ALA A 36 3.86 -11.57 -16.31
CA ALA A 36 3.18 -12.54 -17.16
C ALA A 36 2.28 -13.42 -16.28
N PHE A 37 1.04 -13.63 -16.72
CA PHE A 37 0.10 -14.49 -16.00
C PHE A 37 0.75 -15.86 -15.70
N THR A 38 0.84 -16.20 -14.43
CA THR A 38 1.29 -17.51 -13.95
C THR A 38 0.12 -18.24 -13.32
N LEU A 39 0.00 -19.55 -13.59
CA LEU A 39 -0.93 -20.44 -12.90
C LEU A 39 -0.39 -20.74 -11.50
N GLY A 40 -0.45 -19.75 -10.60
CA GLY A 40 -0.01 -19.81 -9.20
C GLY A 40 -1.18 -19.81 -8.20
N ASP A 41 -0.92 -19.38 -6.97
CA ASP A 41 -1.88 -19.27 -5.84
C ASP A 41 -2.94 -18.16 -6.00
N GLY A 42 -3.06 -17.60 -7.19
CA GLY A 42 -4.03 -16.55 -7.54
C GLY A 42 -3.58 -15.13 -7.19
N THR A 43 -2.45 -14.93 -6.49
CA THR A 43 -1.94 -13.60 -6.18
C THR A 43 -0.81 -13.24 -7.14
N VAL A 44 -1.06 -12.27 -8.02
CA VAL A 44 -0.03 -11.73 -8.93
C VAL A 44 0.53 -10.44 -8.32
N PRO A 45 1.79 -10.41 -7.85
CA PRO A 45 2.37 -9.21 -7.28
C PRO A 45 2.58 -8.15 -8.37
N ASN A 46 2.34 -6.89 -8.00
CA ASN A 46 2.54 -5.74 -8.89
C ASN A 46 4.03 -5.32 -8.99
N LEU A 47 4.93 -5.99 -8.27
CA LEU A 47 6.37 -5.72 -8.27
C LEU A 47 7.16 -7.03 -8.16
N PRO A 48 8.38 -7.08 -8.72
CA PRO A 48 9.31 -8.17 -8.46
C PRO A 48 9.63 -8.30 -6.98
N GLU A 49 9.91 -9.53 -6.54
CA GLU A 49 10.43 -9.77 -5.21
C GLU A 49 11.76 -9.03 -5.00
N GLY A 50 11.91 -8.35 -3.87
CA GLY A 50 13.14 -7.61 -3.54
C GLY A 50 13.36 -6.34 -4.37
N GLN A 51 12.33 -5.81 -5.04
CA GLN A 51 12.42 -4.55 -5.79
C GLN A 51 13.03 -3.43 -4.92
N VAL A 52 14.15 -2.87 -5.39
CA VAL A 52 14.80 -1.72 -4.76
C VAL A 52 14.41 -0.46 -5.53
N PHE A 53 14.04 0.59 -4.81
CA PHE A 53 13.73 1.90 -5.40
C PHE A 53 14.88 2.87 -5.23
N SER A 54 15.01 3.81 -6.17
CA SER A 54 15.92 4.94 -6.01
C SER A 54 15.58 5.72 -4.75
N ARG A 55 16.56 5.88 -3.85
CA ARG A 55 16.42 6.69 -2.63
C ARG A 55 15.98 8.13 -2.94
N ALA A 56 16.50 8.72 -4.01
CA ALA A 56 16.15 10.07 -4.40
C ALA A 56 14.66 10.17 -4.78
N TRP A 57 14.19 9.20 -5.57
CA TRP A 57 12.79 9.11 -5.99
C TRP A 57 11.83 8.87 -4.83
N LEU A 58 12.15 7.93 -3.92
CA LEU A 58 11.34 7.70 -2.71
C LEU A 58 11.26 8.94 -1.83
N ARG A 59 12.39 9.64 -1.65
CA ARG A 59 12.43 10.87 -0.85
C ARG A 59 11.59 11.98 -1.46
N GLU A 60 11.59 12.11 -2.78
CA GLU A 60 10.76 13.10 -3.48
C GLU A 60 9.27 12.84 -3.28
N ASN A 61 8.82 11.60 -3.46
CA ASN A 61 7.44 11.21 -3.20
C ASN A 61 7.06 11.37 -1.72
N LEU A 62 7.95 10.98 -0.80
CA LEU A 62 7.73 11.19 0.64
C LEU A 62 7.51 12.67 0.96
N ASN A 63 8.35 13.55 0.41
CA ASN A 63 8.21 14.99 0.60
C ASN A 63 6.91 15.52 -0.01
N ALA A 64 6.42 14.93 -1.10
CA ALA A 64 5.14 15.29 -1.70
C ALA A 64 3.96 14.90 -0.80
N VAL A 65 3.97 13.67 -0.24
CA VAL A 65 2.96 13.22 0.72
C VAL A 65 2.95 14.10 1.97
N GLN A 66 4.12 14.40 2.55
CA GLN A 66 4.23 15.20 3.77
C GLN A 66 3.79 16.67 3.62
N LYS A 67 3.72 17.20 2.40
CA LYS A 67 3.29 18.59 2.13
C LYS A 67 1.79 18.73 1.90
N ARG A 68 1.07 17.61 1.68
CA ARG A 68 -0.38 17.64 1.49
C ARG A 68 -1.11 17.78 2.84
N GLU A 69 -0.46 17.32 3.92
CA GLU A 69 -0.86 17.46 5.32
C GLU A 69 -0.34 18.80 5.88
#